data_AF-A0A3D3KNG5-F1
#
_entry.id   AF-A0A3D3KNG5-F1
#
_cell.length_a   1.000
_cell.length_b   1.000
_cell.length_c   1.000
_cell.angle_alpha   90.00
_cell.angle_beta   90.00
_cell.angle_gamma   90.00
#
_symmetry.space_group_name_H-M   'P 1'
#
loop_
_entity.id
_entity.type
_entity.pdbx_description
1 polymer ?
#
loop_
_entity_poly.entity_id
_entity_poly.type
_entity_poly.pdbx_seq_one_letter_code
_entity_poly.pdbx_strand_id
1 'polypeptide(L)'
;MAMKLRFNKLSLSFKPEKFNLLFYYTLTSFLVISAVSVGVGFLFAKFEKDALVRRSLNYFKYTTTNLNYAMYQEFFFPAMKSGQPIDLKNNREQFGALDAIIRNHTFGQHVQRVYIFEVK
;
A
#
# COMPACT_ATOMS: atom_id res chain seq x y z
N MET A 1 -1.07 -5.22 61.51
CA MET A 1 -0.95 -3.81 61.08
C MET A 1 -1.34 -3.76 59.61
N ALA A 2 -2.59 -3.38 59.29
CA ALA A 2 -3.12 -3.40 57.92
C ALA A 2 -3.41 -1.97 57.47
N MET A 3 -2.65 -1.50 56.48
CA MET A 3 -2.76 -0.16 55.91
C MET A 3 -3.91 -0.15 54.90
N LYS A 4 -5.02 0.48 55.29
CA LYS A 4 -6.23 0.60 54.47
C LYS A 4 -6.06 1.78 53.50
N LEU A 5 -5.61 1.52 52.26
CA LEU A 5 -5.58 2.54 51.20
C LEU A 5 -7.03 2.93 50.85
N ARG A 6 -7.40 4.18 51.17
CA ARG A 6 -8.62 4.81 50.66
C ARG A 6 -8.38 5.22 49.22
N PHE A 7 -8.94 4.46 48.28
CA PHE A 7 -9.13 4.94 46.91
C PHE A 7 -10.16 6.06 46.96
N ASN A 8 -9.69 7.29 46.76
CA ASN A 8 -10.56 8.45 46.66
C ASN A 8 -11.39 8.29 45.40
N LYS A 9 -12.71 8.19 45.57
CA LYS A 9 -13.69 8.08 44.50
C LYS A 9 -13.53 9.32 43.61
N LEU A 10 -12.99 9.17 42.41
CA LEU A 10 -12.99 10.22 41.40
C LEU A 10 -14.42 10.33 40.85
N SER A 11 -15.33 10.90 41.66
CA SER A 11 -16.66 11.25 41.18
C SER A 11 -16.51 12.46 40.29
N LEU A 12 -16.54 12.24 38.96
CA LEU A 12 -16.89 13.29 37.99
C LEU A 12 -18.33 13.73 38.29
N SER A 13 -18.49 14.60 39.28
CA SER A 13 -19.77 15.21 39.62
C SER A 13 -20.03 16.33 38.61
N PHE A 14 -20.59 16.00 37.45
CA PHE A 14 -21.08 16.97 36.48
C PHE A 14 -22.40 17.58 36.96
N LYS A 15 -22.38 18.32 38.08
CA LYS A 15 -23.50 19.16 38.51
C LYS A 15 -23.03 20.60 38.58
N PRO A 16 -23.20 21.40 37.50
CA PRO A 16 -22.99 22.83 37.59
C PRO A 16 -24.13 23.42 38.43
N GLU A 17 -23.81 23.94 39.62
CA GLU A 17 -24.78 24.63 40.49
C GLU A 17 -25.25 25.98 39.90
N LYS A 18 -24.57 26.50 38.86
CA LYS A 18 -24.91 27.73 38.13
C LYS A 18 -24.53 27.60 36.65
N PHE A 19 -25.29 28.25 35.75
CA PHE A 19 -24.99 28.27 34.30
C PHE A 19 -23.63 28.93 34.04
N ASN A 20 -22.65 28.16 33.55
CA ASN A 20 -21.31 28.65 33.19
C ASN A 20 -21.15 28.68 31.67
N LEU A 21 -21.48 29.82 31.07
CA LEU A 21 -21.46 30.03 29.61
C LEU A 21 -20.10 29.69 28.98
N LEU A 22 -19.00 30.03 29.64
CA LEU A 22 -17.64 29.76 29.16
C LEU A 22 -17.36 28.26 29.08
N PHE A 23 -17.81 27.48 30.07
CA PHE A 23 -17.64 26.03 30.07
C PHE A 23 -18.41 25.38 28.92
N TYR A 24 -19.67 25.75 28.72
CA TYR A 24 -20.47 25.22 27.61
C TYR A 24 -19.89 25.61 26.25
N TYR A 25 -19.49 26.87 26.08
CA TYR A 25 -18.88 27.33 24.83
C TYR A 25 -17.58 26.59 24.51
N THR A 26 -16.73 26.39 25.51
CA THR A 26 -15.46 25.66 25.35
C THR A 26 -15.70 24.19 25.02
N LEU A 27 -16.64 23.54 25.73
CA LEU A 27 -16.93 22.13 25.49
C LEU A 27 -17.57 21.90 24.11
N THR A 28 -18.54 22.73 23.73
CA THR A 28 -19.21 22.60 22.43
C THR A 28 -18.28 22.93 21.27
N SER A 29 -17.47 24.00 21.36
CA SER A 29 -16.47 24.32 20.33
C SER A 29 -15.44 23.21 20.19
N PHE A 30 -14.95 22.65 21.31
CA PHE A 30 -14.04 21.52 21.29
C PHE A 30 -14.66 20.29 20.60
N LEU A 31 -15.92 19.96 20.90
CA LEU A 31 -16.62 18.84 20.27
C LEU A 31 -16.79 19.06 18.76
N VAL A 32 -17.18 20.26 18.34
CA VAL A 32 -17.34 20.59 16.91
C VAL A 32 -16.01 20.48 16.18
N ILE A 33 -14.95 21.10 16.71
CA ILE A 33 -13.61 21.05 16.11
C ILE A 33 -13.10 19.61 16.04
N SER A 34 -13.28 18.84 17.11
CA SER A 34 -12.87 17.43 17.15
C SER A 34 -13.62 16.59 16.13
N ALA A 35 -14.94 16.73 16.05
CA ALA A 35 -15.77 16.00 15.10
C ALA A 35 -15.40 16.30 13.65
N VAL A 36 -15.20 17.59 13.33
CA VAL A 36 -14.75 18.01 11.99
C VAL A 36 -13.36 17.47 11.68
N SER A 37 -12.42 17.59 12.62
CA SER A 37 -11.03 17.12 12.43
C SER A 37 -10.98 15.61 12.17
N VAL A 38 -11.75 14.82 12.93
CA VAL A 38 -11.86 13.37 12.72
C VAL A 38 -12.52 13.05 11.38
N GLY A 39 -13.61 13.73 11.03
CA GLY A 39 -14.31 13.54 9.76
C GLY A 39 -13.42 13.83 8.55
N VAL A 40 -12.71 14.95 8.58
CA VAL A 40 -11.72 15.33 7.55
C VAL A 40 -10.62 14.29 7.47
N GLY A 41 -9.98 13.93 8.60
CA GLY A 41 -8.92 12.92 8.61
C GLY A 41 -9.34 11.58 8.01
N PHE A 42 -10.57 11.14 8.28
CA PHE A 42 -11.11 9.90 7.72
C PHE A 42 -11.35 9.98 6.20
N LEU A 43 -11.89 11.10 5.72
CA LEU A 43 -12.12 11.32 4.29
C LEU A 43 -10.80 11.37 3.50
N PHE A 44 -9.83 12.15 3.98
CA PHE A 44 -8.50 12.24 3.36
C PHE A 44 -7.81 10.87 3.34
N ALA A 45 -7.85 10.13 4.46
CA ALA A 45 -7.27 8.79 4.52
C ALA A 45 -7.91 7.81 3.53
N LYS A 46 -9.21 7.93 3.23
CA LYS A 46 -9.85 7.12 2.19
C LYS A 46 -9.39 7.51 0.79
N PHE A 47 -9.41 8.80 0.47
CA PHE A 47 -9.03 9.27 -0.86
C PHE A 47 -7.57 8.98 -1.20
N GLU A 48 -6.66 9.16 -0.24
CA GLU A 48 -5.24 8.84 -0.43
C GLU A 48 -5.02 7.34 -0.66
N LYS A 49 -5.71 6.48 0.09
CA LYS A 49 -5.62 5.02 -0.10
C LYS A 49 -6.04 4.62 -1.51
N ASP A 50 -7.19 5.11 -1.97
CA ASP A 50 -7.72 4.75 -3.29
C ASP A 50 -6.83 5.30 -4.41
N ALA A 51 -6.35 6.54 -4.27
CA ALA A 51 -5.42 7.13 -5.22
C ALA A 51 -4.08 6.38 -5.27
N LEU A 52 -3.54 6.00 -4.12
CA LEU A 52 -2.29 5.25 -4.03
C LEU A 52 -2.43 3.84 -4.63
N VAL A 53 -3.52 3.13 -4.31
CA VAL A 53 -3.81 1.81 -4.88
C VAL A 53 -4.00 1.90 -6.39
N ARG A 54 -4.77 2.87 -6.88
CA ARG A 54 -5.00 3.05 -8.32
C ARG A 54 -3.73 3.40 -9.06
N ARG A 55 -2.89 4.27 -8.49
CA ARG A 55 -1.58 4.62 -9.06
C ARG A 55 -0.65 3.41 -9.09
N SER A 56 -0.63 2.62 -8.02
CA SER A 56 0.11 1.37 -7.94
C SER A 56 -0.34 0.38 -9.02
N LEU A 57 -1.66 0.13 -9.14
CA LEU A 57 -2.21 -0.75 -10.17
C LEU A 57 -1.88 -0.31 -11.59
N ASN A 58 -1.99 0.99 -11.88
CA ASN A 58 -1.62 1.53 -13.18
C ASN A 58 -0.12 1.34 -13.44
N TYR A 59 0.73 1.66 -12.45
CA TYR A 59 2.17 1.46 -12.56
C TYR A 59 2.54 0.00 -12.82
N PHE A 60 1.94 -0.94 -12.09
CA PHE A 60 2.11 -2.37 -12.31
C PHE A 60 1.64 -2.78 -13.70
N LYS A 61 0.49 -2.30 -14.16
CA LYS A 61 -0.02 -2.58 -15.51
C LYS A 61 0.97 -2.14 -16.58
N TYR A 62 1.43 -0.90 -16.55
CA TYR A 62 2.39 -0.39 -17.54
C TYR A 62 3.72 -1.14 -17.49
N THR A 63 4.22 -1.39 -16.29
CA THR A 63 5.46 -2.15 -16.07
C THR A 63 5.35 -3.55 -16.66
N THR A 64 4.29 -4.29 -16.33
CA THR A 64 4.08 -5.66 -16.81
C THR A 64 3.86 -5.69 -18.33
N THR A 65 3.12 -4.73 -18.89
CA THR A 65 2.95 -4.64 -20.36
C THR A 65 4.29 -4.40 -21.06
N ASN A 66 5.11 -3.47 -20.55
CA ASN A 66 6.42 -3.20 -21.13
C ASN A 66 7.35 -4.41 -21.01
N LEU A 67 7.38 -5.05 -19.84
CA LEU A 67 8.18 -6.24 -19.60
C LEU A 67 7.76 -7.41 -20.50
N ASN A 68 6.45 -7.65 -20.66
CA ASN A 68 5.95 -8.66 -21.58
C ASN A 68 6.34 -8.38 -23.03
N TYR A 69 6.24 -7.12 -23.46
CA TYR A 69 6.65 -6.72 -24.81
C TYR A 69 8.15 -6.96 -25.02
N ALA A 70 8.99 -6.55 -24.07
CA ALA A 70 10.43 -6.78 -24.12
C ALA A 70 10.79 -8.27 -24.16
N MET A 71 10.21 -9.08 -23.27
CA MET A 71 10.42 -10.52 -23.29
C MET A 71 10.01 -11.13 -24.64
N TYR A 72 8.86 -10.71 -25.19
CA TYR A 72 8.40 -11.22 -26.48
C TYR A 72 9.35 -10.84 -27.62
N GLN A 73 9.73 -9.58 -27.74
CA GLN A 73 10.54 -9.07 -28.85
C GLN A 73 12.01 -9.48 -28.76
N GLU A 74 12.60 -9.43 -27.56
CA GLU A 74 14.03 -9.62 -27.37
C GLU A 74 14.40 -11.08 -27.12
N PHE A 75 13.48 -11.90 -26.60
CA PHE A 75 13.74 -13.31 -26.28
C PHE A 75 12.91 -14.28 -27.12
N PHE A 76 11.57 -14.24 -27.02
CA PHE A 76 10.71 -15.27 -27.60
C PHE A 76 10.69 -15.23 -29.14
N PHE A 77 10.58 -14.05 -29.74
CA PHE A 77 10.51 -13.91 -31.20
C PHE A 77 11.80 -14.36 -31.91
N PRO A 78 13.01 -13.98 -31.46
CA PRO A 78 14.26 -14.52 -31.98
C PRO A 78 14.38 -16.03 -31.77
N ALA A 79 14.01 -16.55 -30.58
CA ALA A 79 14.05 -17.98 -30.30
C ALA A 79 13.15 -18.78 -31.24
N MET A 80 11.91 -18.33 -31.46
CA MET A 80 10.99 -18.94 -32.42
C MET A 80 11.53 -18.91 -33.86
N LYS A 81 12.12 -17.79 -34.29
CA LYS A 81 12.75 -17.69 -35.62
C LYS A 81 13.95 -18.61 -35.81
N SER A 82 14.72 -18.85 -34.74
CA SER A 82 15.87 -19.75 -34.78
C SER A 82 15.48 -21.24 -34.88
N GLY A 83 14.20 -21.56 -34.63
CA GLY A 83 13.70 -22.93 -34.59
C GLY A 83 14.19 -23.75 -33.38
N GLN A 84 14.94 -23.13 -32.45
CA GLN A 84 15.37 -23.80 -31.24
C GLN A 84 14.22 -23.93 -30.24
N PRO A 85 14.09 -25.09 -29.57
CA PRO A 85 13.15 -25.23 -28.47
C PRO A 85 13.55 -24.29 -27.32
N ILE A 86 12.53 -23.69 -26.70
CA ILE A 86 12.71 -22.85 -25.52
C ILE A 86 12.75 -23.78 -24.30
N ASP A 87 13.92 -23.93 -23.70
CA ASP A 87 14.16 -24.77 -22.52
C ASP A 87 14.91 -23.97 -21.45
N LEU A 88 14.16 -23.19 -20.67
CA LEU A 88 14.71 -22.41 -19.56
C LEU A 88 15.23 -23.28 -18.40
N LYS A 89 14.90 -24.58 -18.36
CA LYS A 89 15.25 -25.47 -17.25
C LYS A 89 16.64 -26.07 -17.45
N ASN A 90 16.93 -26.54 -18.67
CA ASN A 90 18.20 -27.20 -18.98
C ASN A 90 19.17 -26.27 -19.73
N ASN A 91 18.68 -25.26 -20.44
CA ASN A 91 19.52 -24.31 -21.17
C ASN A 91 19.79 -23.05 -20.33
N ARG A 92 20.95 -23.04 -19.65
CA ARG A 92 21.39 -21.89 -18.83
C ARG A 92 21.63 -20.62 -19.63
N GLU A 93 22.00 -20.71 -20.91
CA GLU A 93 22.21 -19.54 -21.76
C GLU A 93 20.89 -18.85 -22.06
N GLN A 94 19.86 -19.62 -22.44
CA GLN A 94 18.51 -19.10 -22.63
C GLN A 94 17.96 -18.50 -21.35
N PHE A 95 18.15 -19.17 -20.21
CA PHE A 95 17.77 -18.62 -18.91
C PHE A 95 18.48 -17.30 -18.61
N GLY A 96 19.80 -17.24 -18.81
CA GLY A 96 20.60 -16.04 -18.56
C GLY A 96 20.23 -14.87 -19.48
N ALA A 97 19.93 -15.14 -20.75
CA ALA A 97 19.46 -14.13 -21.70
C ALA A 97 18.12 -13.53 -21.27
N LEU A 98 17.17 -14.38 -20.87
CA LEU A 98 15.87 -13.94 -20.37
C LEU A 98 16.00 -13.18 -19.04
N ASP A 99 16.82 -13.67 -18.10
CA ASP A 99 17.07 -13.01 -16.82
C ASP A 99 17.72 -11.63 -17.01
N ALA A 100 18.63 -11.49 -17.96
CA ALA A 100 19.24 -10.20 -18.29
C ALA A 100 18.20 -9.20 -18.83
N ILE A 101 17.31 -9.62 -19.72
CA ILE A 101 16.21 -8.77 -20.23
C ILE A 101 15.31 -8.34 -19.07
N ILE A 102 14.89 -9.28 -18.22
CA ILE A 102 14.05 -8.98 -17.05
C ILE A 102 14.76 -7.99 -16.12
N ARG A 103 16.03 -8.22 -15.79
CA ARG A 103 16.81 -7.33 -14.92
C ARG A 103 16.99 -5.93 -15.50
N ASN A 104 17.20 -5.81 -16.80
CA ASN A 104 17.33 -4.51 -17.48
C ASN A 104 16.02 -3.73 -17.43
N HIS A 105 14.88 -4.39 -17.68
CA HIS A 105 13.56 -3.74 -17.70
C HIS A 105 12.95 -3.53 -16.31
N THR A 106 13.45 -4.22 -15.29
CA THR A 106 13.08 -4.02 -13.87
C THR A 106 14.15 -3.26 -13.09
N PHE A 107 15.22 -2.79 -13.74
CA PHE A 107 16.29 -2.05 -13.09
C PHE A 107 15.75 -0.78 -12.43
N GLY A 108 16.14 -0.54 -11.17
CA GLY A 108 15.62 0.58 -10.37
C GLY A 108 14.22 0.36 -9.80
N GLN A 109 13.54 -0.72 -10.17
CA GLN A 109 12.34 -1.18 -9.50
C GLN A 109 12.73 -2.13 -8.38
N HIS A 110 12.12 -2.03 -7.19
CA HIS A 110 12.36 -2.93 -6.07
C HIS A 110 11.70 -4.32 -6.28
N VAL A 111 11.78 -4.87 -7.49
CA VAL A 111 11.20 -6.17 -7.86
C VAL A 111 12.21 -7.26 -7.54
N GLN A 112 11.92 -8.07 -6.52
CA GLN A 112 12.85 -9.13 -6.07
C GLN A 112 12.78 -10.38 -6.95
N ARG A 113 11.62 -10.66 -7.55
CA ARG A 113 11.38 -11.88 -8.32
C ARG A 113 10.23 -11.68 -9.29
N VAL A 114 10.40 -12.24 -10.49
CA VAL A 114 9.35 -12.35 -11.49
C VAL A 114 9.04 -13.84 -11.67
N TYR A 115 7.76 -14.17 -11.66
CA TYR A 115 7.28 -15.52 -11.95
C TYR A 115 6.56 -15.48 -13.29
N ILE A 116 6.98 -16.34 -14.21
CA ILE A 116 6.31 -16.54 -15.49
C ILE A 116 5.33 -17.69 -15.28
N PHE A 117 4.05 -17.39 -15.45
CA PHE A 117 2.98 -18.37 -15.34
C PHE A 117 2.42 -18.67 -16.72
N GLU A 118 2.19 -19.94 -16.99
CA GLU A 118 1.37 -20.37 -18.11
C GLU A 118 -0.10 -20.23 -17.70
N VAL A 119 -0.85 -19.39 -18.41
CA VAL A 119 -2.30 -19.31 -18.21
C VAL A 119 -2.91 -20.49 -18.95
N LYS A 120 -3.51 -21.40 -18.19
CA LYS A 120 -4.22 -22.58 -18.70
C LYS A 120 -5.46 -22.20 -19.50
#